data_AF-A0A7V1AQ63-F1
#
_entry.id   AF-A0A7V1AQ63-F1
#
_cell.length_a   1.000
_cell.length_b   1.000
_cell.length_c   1.000
_cell.angle_alpha   90.00
_cell.angle_beta   90.00
_cell.angle_gamma   90.00
#
_symmetry.space_group_name_H-M   'P 1'
#
loop_
_entity.id
_entity.type
_entity.pdbx_description
1 polymer ?
#
loop_
_entity_poly.entity_id
_entity_poly.type
_entity_poly.pdbx_seq_one_letter_code
_entity_poly.pdbx_strand_id
1 'polypeptide(L)' 'KEISPYATALEILEIAVEQEGESMVFFEKAASRTPNIGGKRVFERLAREERNHKEMLEAEYRVRTKIETGEALRVAKV' A
#
# COMPACT_ATOMS: atom_id res chain seq x y z
N LYS A 1 5.54 13.64 -5.02
CA LYS A 1 5.72 13.24 -6.43
C LYS A 1 4.51 13.74 -7.21
N GLU A 2 4.71 14.35 -8.37
CA GLU A 2 3.60 14.65 -9.28
C GLU A 2 3.27 13.37 -10.06
N ILE A 3 1.99 12.98 -10.08
CA ILE A 3 1.54 11.80 -10.84
C ILE A 3 1.26 12.26 -12.26
N SER A 4 1.90 11.63 -13.24
CA SER A 4 1.65 11.92 -14.66
C SER A 4 0.18 11.65 -15.01
N PRO A 5 -0.49 12.52 -15.79
CA PRO A 5 -1.85 12.26 -16.28
C PRO A 5 -1.90 11.04 -17.23
N TYR A 6 -0.75 10.55 -17.68
CA TYR A 6 -0.60 9.35 -18.51
C TYR A 6 -0.13 8.12 -17.73
N ALA A 7 -0.04 8.20 -16.40
CA ALA A 7 0.34 7.06 -15.58
C ALA A 7 -0.67 5.92 -15.75
N THR A 8 -0.15 4.72 -15.96
CA THR A 8 -0.92 3.48 -15.95
C THR A 8 -1.44 3.21 -14.54
N ALA A 9 -2.50 2.42 -14.44
CA ALA A 9 -3.01 2.04 -13.12
C ALA A 9 -2.02 1.17 -12.33
N LEU A 10 -1.11 0.42 -12.98
CA LEU A 10 -0.04 -0.28 -12.28
C LEU A 10 0.98 0.70 -11.67
N GLU A 11 1.38 1.74 -12.40
CA GLU A 11 2.27 2.78 -11.86
C GLU A 11 1.61 3.53 -10.68
N ILE A 12 0.31 3.81 -10.78
CA ILE A 12 -0.44 4.44 -9.68
C ILE A 12 -0.51 3.53 -8.46
N LEU A 13 -0.77 2.24 -8.65
CA LEU A 13 -0.80 1.26 -7.56
C LEU A 13 0.58 1.10 -6.91
N GLU A 14 1.66 1.08 -7.70
CA GLU A 14 3.03 1.03 -7.18
C GLU A 14 3.36 2.25 -6.31
N ILE A 15 3.02 3.45 -6.79
CA ILE A 15 3.19 4.69 -6.01
C ILE A 15 2.37 4.64 -4.72
N ALA A 16 1.13 4.15 -4.77
CA ALA A 16 0.29 4.03 -3.58
C ALA A 16 0.88 3.05 -2.56
N VAL A 17 1.37 1.88 -2.99
CA VAL A 17 2.03 0.90 -2.10
C VAL A 17 3.27 1.50 -1.43
N GLU A 18 4.08 2.26 -2.17
CA GLU A 18 5.24 2.99 -1.63
C GLU A 18 4.79 3.99 -0.56
N GLN A 19 3.77 4.80 -0.85
CA GLN A 19 3.23 5.80 0.07
C GLN A 19 2.68 5.19 1.35
N GLU A 20 1.94 4.07 1.28
CA GLU A 20 1.46 3.38 2.48
C GLU A 20 2.62 2.84 3.32
N GLY A 21 3.69 2.35 2.68
CA GLY A 21 4.90 1.93 3.37
C GLY A 21 5.60 3.08 4.11
N GLU A 22 5.72 4.24 3.46
CA GLU A 22 6.28 5.45 4.07
C GLU A 22 5.44 5.95 5.25
N SER A 23 4.11 6.00 5.10
CA SER A 23 3.16 6.39 6.15
C SER A 23 3.18 5.44 7.33
N MET A 24 3.23 4.13 7.10
CA MET A 24 3.40 3.13 8.16
C MET A 24 4.67 3.40 8.99
N VAL A 25 5.82 3.55 8.33
CA VAL A 25 7.10 3.83 9.01
C VAL A 25 7.06 5.18 9.75
N PHE A 26 6.40 6.18 9.18
CA PHE A 26 6.20 7.48 9.81
C PHE A 26 5.43 7.32 11.14
N PHE A 27 4.30 6.61 11.13
CA PHE A 27 3.50 6.42 12.34
C PHE A 27 4.17 5.51 13.37
N GLU A 28 4.92 4.49 12.97
CA GLU A 28 5.74 3.68 13.89
C GLU A 28 6.78 4.54 14.60
N LYS A 29 7.48 5.42 13.85
CA LYS A 29 8.44 6.37 14.43
C LYS A 29 7.74 7.38 15.35
N ALA A 30 6.58 7.90 14.97
CA ALA A 30 5.80 8.81 15.79
C ALA A 30 5.36 8.15 17.11
N ALA A 31 4.88 6.91 17.08
CA ALA A 31 4.54 6.13 18.26
C ALA A 31 5.75 5.96 19.20
N SER A 32 6.94 5.65 18.65
CA SER A 32 8.17 5.45 19.44
C SER A 32 8.65 6.71 20.17
N ARG A 33 8.31 7.89 19.65
CA ARG A 33 8.72 9.20 20.17
C ARG A 33 7.66 9.88 21.03
N THR A 34 6.48 9.28 21.19
CA THR A 34 5.34 9.88 21.90
C THR A 34 5.28 9.40 23.35
N PRO A 35 5.53 10.27 24.35
CA PRO A 35 5.47 9.89 25.76
C PRO A 35 4.05 9.63 26.26
N ASN A 36 3.07 10.34 25.69
CA ASN A 36 1.68 10.18 26.05
C ASN A 36 1.14 8.82 25.57
N ILE A 37 0.65 8.00 26.49
CA ILE A 37 0.16 6.63 26.18
C ILE A 37 -1.01 6.67 25.19
N GLY A 38 -1.93 7.64 25.32
CA GLY A 38 -3.05 7.80 24.40
C GLY A 38 -2.59 8.14 22.98
N GLY A 39 -1.69 9.12 22.85
CA GLY A 39 -1.10 9.50 21.56
C GLY A 39 -0.31 8.36 20.92
N LYS A 40 0.48 7.63 21.71
CA LYS A 40 1.20 6.43 21.25
C LYS A 40 0.24 5.40 20.65
N ARG A 41 -0.87 5.08 21.35
CA ARG A 41 -1.88 4.13 20.86
C ARG A 41 -2.55 4.58 19.57
N VAL A 42 -2.76 5.88 19.38
CA VAL A 42 -3.30 6.42 18.12
C VAL A 42 -2.31 6.18 16.98
N PHE A 43 -1.03 6.52 17.15
CA PHE A 43 -0.03 6.28 16.12
C PHE A 43 0.19 4.79 15.83
N GLU A 44 0.18 3.92 16.85
CA GLU A 44 0.23 2.48 16.65
C GLU A 44 -0.99 1.96 15.86
N ARG A 45 -2.18 2.55 16.06
CA ARG A 45 -3.37 2.20 15.26
C ARG A 45 -3.21 2.64 13.82
N LEU A 46 -2.78 3.88 13.58
CA LEU A 46 -2.56 4.41 12.23
C LEU A 46 -1.53 3.55 11.47
N ALA A 47 -0.40 3.20 12.10
CA ALA A 47 0.58 2.30 11.48
C ALA A 47 -0.02 0.93 11.07
N ARG A 48 -0.95 0.37 11.86
CA ARG A 48 -1.65 -0.87 11.51
C ARG A 48 -2.65 -0.66 10.37
N GLU A 49 -3.32 0.48 10.32
CA GLU A 49 -4.24 0.82 9.22
C GLU A 49 -3.46 0.92 7.90
N GLU A 50 -2.33 1.63 7.86
CA GLU A 50 -1.51 1.72 6.63
C GLU A 50 -0.93 0.38 6.20
N ARG A 51 -0.60 -0.51 7.15
CA ARG A 51 -0.22 -1.89 6.82
C ARG A 51 -1.33 -2.62 6.07
N ASN A 52 -2.57 -2.52 6.56
CA ASN A 52 -3.72 -3.15 5.90
C ASN A 52 -3.97 -2.55 4.52
N HIS A 53 -3.89 -1.22 4.38
CA HIS A 53 -4.01 -0.53 3.09
C HIS A 53 -2.94 -1.02 2.10
N LYS A 54 -1.68 -1.08 2.54
CA LYS A 54 -0.57 -1.60 1.74
C LYS A 54 -0.83 -3.02 1.25
N GLU A 55 -1.25 -3.93 2.14
CA GLU A 55 -1.56 -5.32 1.78
C GLU A 55 -2.68 -5.43 0.74
N MET A 56 -3.72 -4.60 0.87
CA MET A 56 -4.81 -4.53 -0.11
C MET A 56 -4.34 -4.02 -1.48
N LEU A 57 -3.56 -2.95 -1.51
CA LEU A 57 -3.02 -2.38 -2.75
C LEU A 57 -2.04 -3.33 -3.45
N GLU A 58 -1.19 -4.03 -2.69
CA GLU A 58 -0.31 -5.06 -3.24
C GLU A 58 -1.10 -6.25 -3.81
N ALA A 59 -2.20 -6.64 -3.18
CA ALA A 59 -3.07 -7.69 -3.70
C ALA A 59 -3.70 -7.28 -5.04
N GLU A 60 -4.22 -6.05 -5.12
CA GLU A 60 -4.77 -5.50 -6.35
C GLU A 60 -3.70 -5.40 -7.45
N TYR A 61 -2.52 -4.87 -7.13
CA TYR A 61 -1.38 -4.82 -8.06
C TYR A 61 -1.07 -6.21 -8.64
N ARG A 62 -0.92 -7.23 -7.79
CA ARG A 62 -0.65 -8.60 -8.23
C ARG A 62 -1.73 -9.16 -9.15
N VAL A 63 -3.00 -8.92 -8.85
CA VAL A 63 -4.11 -9.37 -9.70
C VAL A 63 -4.05 -8.67 -11.06
N ARG A 64 -3.86 -7.35 -11.05
CA ARG A 64 -3.84 -6.54 -12.27
C ARG A 64 -2.65 -6.84 -13.16
N THR A 65 -1.46 -7.07 -12.60
CA THR A 65 -0.28 -7.53 -13.35
C THR A 65 -0.55 -8.84 -14.07
N LYS A 66 -1.21 -9.82 -13.43
CA LYS A 66 -1.56 -11.10 -14.07
C LYS A 66 -2.58 -10.94 -15.20
N ILE A 67 -3.48 -9.98 -15.10
CA ILE A 67 -4.45 -9.66 -16.15
C ILE A 67 -3.72 -9.03 -17.33
N GLU A 68 -2.87 -8.03 -17.11
CA GLU A 68 -2.14 -7.31 -18.16
C GLU A 68 -1.08 -8.16 -18.87
N THR A 69 -0.43 -9.07 -18.15
CA THR A 69 0.54 -10.04 -18.73
C THR A 69 -0.13 -11.24 -19.40
N GLY A 70 -1.46 -11.37 -19.29
CA GLY A 70 -2.24 -12.47 -19.87
C GLY A 70 -2.08 -13.81 -19.13
N GLU A 71 -1.42 -13.85 -17.97
CA GLU A 71 -1.25 -15.06 -17.16
C GLU A 71 -2.57 -15.53 -16.54
N ALA A 72 -3.46 -14.61 -16.17
CA ALA A 72 -4.77 -14.93 -15.58
C ALA A 72 -5.68 -15.72 -16.55
N LEU A 73 -5.55 -15.49 -17.86
CA LEU A 73 -6.37 -16.14 -18.90
C LEU A 73 -5.90 -17.56 -19.25
N ARG A 74 -4.66 -17.93 -18.93
CA ARG A 74 -4.10 -19.26 -19.26
C ARG A 74 -4.65 -20.38 -18.37
N VAL A 75 -5.06 -20.06 -17.14
CA VAL A 75 -5.57 -21.04 -16.16
C VAL A 75 -7.02 -21.45 -16.44
N ALA A 76 -7.80 -20.60 -17.10
CA ALA A 76 -9.22 -20.85 -17.39
C ALA A 76 -9.48 -21.63 -18.70
N LYS A 77 -8.42 -22.02 -19.44
CA LYS A 77 -8.52 -22.66 -20.77
C LYS A 77 -8.14 -24.16 -20.77
N VAL A 78 -8.09 -24.81 -19.61
CA VAL A 78 -7.85 -26.27 -19.50
C VAL A 78 -9.13 -26.98 -19.06
#